data_AF-A0A3F2V1Q2-F1
#
_entry.id   AF-A0A3F2V1Q2-F1
#
_cell.length_a   1.000
_cell.length_b   1.000
_cell.length_c   1.000
_cell.angle_alpha   90.00
_cell.angle_beta   90.00
_cell.angle_gamma   90.00
#
_symmetry.space_group_name_H-M   'P 1'
#
loop_
_entity.id
_entity.type
_entity.pdbx_description
1 polymer ?
#
loop_
_entity_poly.entity_id
_entity_poly.type
_entity_poly.pdbx_seq_one_letter_code
_entity_poly.pdbx_strand_id
1 'polypeptide(L)'
;MAMTSVRMSEELMARLELAAEKLRRSKGWLINDALDEYLSREEAKAKLLEDTQLSLAQAEAGQLIDGDEVMDWIDSWGSEDEKEPPAV
;
A
#
# COMPACT_ATOMS: atom_id res chain seq x y z
N MET A 1 24.63 13.05 -5.23
CA MET A 1 24.19 11.88 -4.45
C MET A 1 24.49 12.14 -3.00
N ALA A 2 23.48 12.07 -2.13
CA ALA A 2 23.70 12.11 -0.68
C ALA A 2 24.15 10.71 -0.23
N MET A 3 25.09 10.65 0.73
CA MET A 3 25.58 9.40 1.28
C MET A 3 25.27 9.39 2.77
N THR A 4 24.51 8.39 3.20
CA THR A 4 24.20 8.16 4.61
C THR A 4 24.97 6.92 5.06
N SER A 5 25.79 7.06 6.10
CA SER A 5 26.46 5.92 6.74
C SER A 5 25.51 5.28 7.75
N VAL A 6 25.32 3.96 7.65
CA VAL A 6 24.42 3.20 8.53
C VAL A 6 25.23 2.18 9.29
N ARG A 7 25.03 2.11 10.61
CA ARG A 7 25.62 1.04 11.43
C ARG A 7 24.77 -0.22 11.28
N MET A 8 25.44 -1.33 10.98
CA MET A 8 24.84 -2.64 10.81
C MET A 8 25.52 -3.63 11.74
N SER A 9 24.77 -4.59 12.28
CA SER A 9 25.38 -5.69 13.02
C SER A 9 26.21 -6.58 12.09
N GLU A 10 27.21 -7.26 12.63
CA GLU A 10 28.04 -8.21 11.86
C GLU A 10 27.18 -9.30 11.20
N GLU A 11 26.16 -9.80 11.92
CA GLU A 11 25.21 -10.77 11.38
C GLU A 11 24.46 -10.24 10.16
N LEU A 12 23.96 -8.99 10.23
CA LEU A 12 23.21 -8.41 9.12
C LEU A 12 24.11 -8.15 7.91
N MET A 13 25.35 -7.70 8.14
CA MET A 13 26.36 -7.55 7.09
C MET A 13 26.68 -8.86 6.39
N ALA A 14 26.89 -9.94 7.14
CA ALA A 14 27.14 -11.27 6.58
C ALA A 14 25.96 -11.78 5.75
N ARG A 15 24.73 -11.59 6.24
CA ARG A 15 23.51 -11.94 5.50
C ARG A 15 23.37 -11.15 4.19
N LEU A 16 23.68 -9.85 4.23
CA LEU A 16 23.65 -8.98 3.05
C LEU A 16 24.72 -9.38 2.02
N GLU A 17 25.92 -9.77 2.47
CA GLU A 17 26.98 -10.25 1.59
C GLU A 17 26.60 -11.53 0.86
N LEU A 18 26.08 -12.51 1.59
CA LEU A 18 25.57 -13.76 1.00
C LEU A 18 24.43 -13.50 0.00
N ALA A 19 23.52 -12.58 0.33
CA ALA A 19 22.43 -12.21 -0.57
C ALA A 19 22.95 -11.52 -1.84
N ALA A 20 23.90 -10.60 -1.70
CA ALA A 20 24.54 -9.89 -2.81
C ALA A 20 25.22 -10.86 -3.79
N GLU A 21 25.97 -11.84 -3.27
CA GLU A 21 26.61 -12.88 -4.08
C GLU A 21 25.58 -13.76 -4.79
N LYS A 22 24.59 -14.27 -4.06
CA LYS A 22 23.55 -15.16 -4.60
C LYS A 22 22.74 -14.47 -5.70
N LEU A 23 22.37 -13.21 -5.49
CA LEU A 23 21.57 -12.41 -6.43
C LEU A 23 22.41 -11.75 -7.53
N ARG A 24 23.75 -11.84 -7.45
CA ARG A 24 24.71 -11.16 -8.34
C ARG A 24 24.45 -9.65 -8.43
N ARG A 25 24.21 -9.02 -7.28
CA ARG A 25 23.95 -7.59 -7.14
C ARG A 25 24.90 -6.98 -6.12
N SER A 26 25.17 -5.68 -6.23
CA SER A 26 25.98 -4.99 -5.22
C SER A 26 25.17 -4.81 -3.92
N LYS A 27 25.87 -4.76 -2.78
CA LYS A 27 25.26 -4.46 -1.48
C LYS A 27 24.46 -3.16 -1.50
N GLY A 28 25.01 -2.12 -2.11
CA GLY A 28 24.33 -0.82 -2.23
C GLY A 28 23.06 -0.88 -3.07
N TRP A 29 23.04 -1.69 -4.14
CA TRP A 29 21.82 -1.89 -4.92
C TRP A 29 20.74 -2.57 -4.08
N LEU A 30 21.08 -3.63 -3.35
CA LEU A 30 20.13 -4.33 -2.47
C LEU A 30 19.64 -3.47 -1.31
N ILE A 31 20.51 -2.64 -0.72
CA ILE A 31 20.12 -1.71 0.35
C ILE A 31 19.10 -0.69 -0.18
N ASN A 32 19.36 -0.12 -1.36
CA ASN A 32 18.44 0.85 -1.97
C ASN A 32 17.10 0.21 -2.33
N ASP A 33 17.13 -0.98 -2.93
CA ASP A 33 15.93 -1.73 -3.32
C ASP A 33 15.07 -2.07 -2.08
N ALA A 34 15.69 -2.59 -1.02
CA ALA A 34 15.00 -2.90 0.22
C ALA A 34 14.45 -1.65 0.94
N LEU A 35 15.16 -0.52 0.86
CA LEU A 35 14.72 0.74 1.44
C LEU A 35 13.53 1.31 0.69
N ASP A 36 13.56 1.28 -0.64
CA ASP A 36 12.45 1.74 -1.50
C ASP A 36 11.18 0.92 -1.24
N GLU A 37 11.32 -0.41 -1.16
CA GLU A 37 10.21 -1.30 -0.83
C GLU A 37 9.68 -1.05 0.58
N TYR A 38 10.55 -0.81 1.56
CA TYR A 38 10.15 -0.47 2.93
C TYR A 38 9.36 0.85 2.98
N LEU A 39 9.87 1.90 2.35
CA LEU A 39 9.22 3.21 2.32
C LEU A 39 7.87 3.13 1.61
N SER A 40 7.79 2.43 0.48
CA SER A 40 6.54 2.22 -0.25
C SER A 40 5.46 1.54 0.62
N ARG A 41 5.85 0.55 1.43
CA ARG A 41 4.94 -0.12 2.38
C ARG A 41 4.49 0.80 3.51
N GLU A 42 5.40 1.60 4.08
CA GLU A 42 5.05 2.53 5.15
C GLU A 42 4.13 3.65 4.65
N GLU A 43 4.37 4.17 3.44
CA GLU A 43 3.51 5.17 2.80
C GLU A 43 2.12 4.59 2.50
N ALA A 44 2.04 3.37 1.96
CA ALA A 44 0.76 2.69 1.71
C ALA A 44 -0.02 2.45 3.01
N LYS A 45 0.67 2.08 4.09
CA LYS A 45 0.06 1.89 5.41
C LYS A 45 -0.45 3.22 5.99
N ALA A 46 0.32 4.29 5.88
CA ALA A 46 -0.09 5.62 6.34
C ALA A 46 -1.35 6.08 5.59
N LYS A 47 -1.38 5.91 4.27
CA LYS A 47 -2.54 6.22 3.44
C LYS A 47 -3.77 5.39 3.83
N LEU A 48 -3.61 4.08 4.02
CA LEU A 48 -4.71 3.22 4.46
C LEU A 48 -5.30 3.69 5.80
N LEU A 49 -4.46 4.10 6.74
CA LEU A 49 -4.91 4.60 8.04
C LEU A 49 -5.67 5.92 7.90
N GLU A 50 -5.19 6.84 7.06
CA GLU A 50 -5.88 8.09 6.75
C GLU A 50 -7.24 7.84 6.09
N ASP A 51 -7.28 6.99 5.06
CA ASP A 51 -8.50 6.61 4.35
C ASP A 51 -9.51 5.97 5.34
N THR A 52 -9.04 5.08 6.22
CA THR A 52 -9.88 4.43 7.24
C THR A 52 -10.48 5.46 8.21
N GLN A 53 -9.69 6.43 8.66
CA GLN A 53 -10.18 7.48 9.56
C GLN A 53 -11.22 8.37 8.87
N LEU A 54 -10.99 8.71 7.61
CA LEU A 54 -11.96 9.48 6.82
C LEU A 54 -13.26 8.71 6.64
N SER A 55 -13.21 7.45 6.23
CA SER A 55 -14.41 6.61 6.07
C SER A 55 -15.16 6.40 7.38
N LEU A 56 -14.44 6.27 8.51
CA LEU A 56 -15.09 6.18 9.82
C LEU A 56 -15.82 7.48 10.17
N ALA A 57 -15.20 8.64 9.93
CA ALA A 57 -15.83 9.94 10.17
C ALA A 57 -17.07 10.16 9.28
N GLN A 58 -17.04 9.71 8.02
CA GLN A 58 -18.20 9.73 7.12
C GLN A 58 -19.33 8.85 7.67
N ALA A 59 -19.01 7.61 8.09
CA ALA A 59 -19.98 6.72 8.69
C ALA A 59 -20.63 7.31 9.94
N GLU A 60 -19.85 7.92 10.83
CA GLU A 60 -20.33 8.62 12.02
C GLU A 60 -21.20 9.85 11.67
N ALA A 61 -20.91 10.53 10.56
CA ALA A 61 -21.73 11.63 10.03
C ALA A 61 -23.01 11.16 9.31
N GLY A 62 -23.26 9.84 9.22
CA GLY A 62 -24.39 9.28 8.48
C GLY A 62 -24.22 9.32 6.96
N GLN A 63 -23.01 9.57 6.47
CA GLN A 63 -22.65 9.59 5.06
C GLN A 63 -22.45 8.16 4.55
N LEU A 64 -23.53 7.40 4.52
CA LEU A 64 -23.58 5.98 4.16
C LEU A 64 -24.53 5.76 2.99
N ILE A 65 -24.19 4.79 2.15
CA ILE A 65 -25.05 4.31 1.06
C ILE A 65 -25.68 2.99 1.50
N ASP A 66 -26.95 2.77 1.14
CA ASP A 66 -27.62 1.51 1.41
C ASP A 66 -26.97 0.34 0.64
N GLY A 67 -26.76 -0.77 1.33
CA GLY A 67 -26.08 -1.93 0.75
C GLY A 67 -26.88 -2.59 -0.38
N ASP A 68 -28.21 -2.61 -0.27
CA ASP A 68 -29.07 -3.20 -1.30
C ASP A 68 -29.03 -2.34 -2.57
N GLU A 69 -28.99 -1.01 -2.45
CA GLU A 69 -28.85 -0.09 -3.59
C GLU A 69 -27.52 -0.28 -4.34
N VAL A 70 -26.42 -0.51 -3.60
CA VAL A 70 -25.11 -0.83 -4.19
C VAL A 70 -25.14 -2.17 -4.92
N MET A 71 -25.74 -3.20 -4.32
CA MET A 71 -25.84 -4.53 -4.95
C MET A 71 -26.69 -4.47 -6.22
N ASP A 72 -27.82 -3.78 -6.16
CA ASP A 72 -28.71 -3.53 -7.30
C ASP A 72 -28.00 -2.84 -8.46
N TRP A 73 -27.09 -1.90 -8.16
CA TRP A 73 -26.26 -1.23 -9.14
C TRP A 73 -25.22 -2.17 -9.75
N ILE A 74 -24.48 -2.92 -8.93
CA ILE A 74 -23.46 -3.88 -9.40
C ILE A 74 -24.08 -4.96 -10.29
N ASP A 75 -25.27 -5.47 -9.93
CA ASP A 75 -25.98 -6.49 -10.69
C ASP A 75 -26.46 -6.01 -12.06
N SER A 76 -26.60 -4.69 -12.24
CA SER A 76 -27.02 -4.08 -13.51
C SER A 76 -25.87 -3.89 -14.51
N TRP A 77 -24.60 -4.04 -14.09
CA TRP A 77 -23.44 -3.79 -14.94
C TRP A 77 -23.39 -4.72 -16.15
N GLY A 78 -23.17 -4.13 -17.34
CA GLY A 78 -23.10 -4.90 -18.59
C GLY A 78 -24.47 -5.38 -19.10
N SER A 79 -25.57 -4.92 -18.50
CA SER A 79 -26.92 -5.05 -19.04
C SER A 79 -27.31 -3.81 -19.86
N GLU A 80 -28.40 -3.90 -20.62
CA GLU A 80 -28.96 -2.73 -21.32
C GLU A 80 -29.57 -1.69 -20.35
N ASP A 81 -29.88 -2.11 -19.12
CA ASP A 81 -30.49 -1.31 -18.05
C ASP A 81 -29.50 -1.02 -16.91
N GLU A 82 -28.24 -0.74 -17.24
CA GLU A 82 -27.21 -0.40 -16.26
C GLU A 82 -27.62 0.84 -15.45
N LYS A 83 -27.69 0.69 -14.12
CA LYS A 83 -28.11 1.73 -13.17
C LYS A 83 -26.97 2.72 -12.93
N GLU A 84 -27.32 3.93 -12.48
CA GLU A 84 -26.33 4.91 -12.03
C GLU A 84 -25.71 4.50 -10.68
N PRO A 85 -24.43 4.84 -10.43
CA PRO A 85 -23.80 4.60 -9.14
C PRO A 85 -24.57 5.32 -8.03
N PRO A 86 -24.89 4.63 -6.92
CA PRO A 86 -25.49 5.29 -5.78
C PRO A 86 -24.50 6.27 -5.14
N ALA A 87 -25.02 7.35 -4.56
CA ALA A 87 -24.24 8.44 -4.01
C ALA A 87 -24.73 8.83 -2.60
N VAL A 88 -23.78 9.28 -1.78
CA VAL A 88 -24.04 9.89 -0.46
C VAL A 88 -24.48 11.35 -0.60
#